data_AF-A0A843MCC6-F1
#
_entry.id   AF-A0A843MCC6-F1
#
_cell.length_a   1.000
_cell.length_b   1.000
_cell.length_c   1.000
_cell.angle_alpha   90.00
_cell.angle_beta   90.00
_cell.angle_gamma   90.00
#
_symmetry.space_group_name_H-M   'P 1'
#
loop_
_entity.id
_entity.type
_entity.pdbx_description
1 polymer ?
#
loop_
_entity_poly.entity_id
_entity_poly.type
_entity_poly.pdbx_seq_one_letter_code
_entity_poly.pdbx_strand_id
1 'polypeptide(L)'
;MKTGKGVVKKYSREYNRTLKNGEKKKYTTKQIQITIPKHDDIYEDKEEVLIIPQSEIEEFKNLEDKVSALEIANYIYTNEIETTPKVNVEAFENEINQLKQEKDQLLSTLENESSKLETLKDKHSKLIEEN
;
A
#
# COMPACT_ATOMS: atom_id res chain seq x y z
N MET A 1 -15.44 10.70 21.06
CA MET A 1 -16.84 10.31 20.74
C MET A 1 -17.62 10.20 22.04
N LYS A 2 -18.83 10.75 22.16
CA LYS A 2 -19.70 10.47 23.33
C LYS A 2 -20.39 9.13 23.10
N THR A 3 -20.43 8.26 24.10
CA THR A 3 -21.02 6.91 23.97
C THR A 3 -22.03 6.69 25.09
N GLY A 4 -23.28 6.41 24.74
CA GLY A 4 -24.33 5.99 25.67
C GLY A 4 -24.43 4.47 25.71
N LYS A 5 -24.67 3.89 26.90
CA LYS A 5 -24.83 2.44 27.07
C LYS A 5 -26.29 2.13 27.36
N GLY A 6 -26.87 1.27 26.54
CA GLY A 6 -28.25 0.83 26.67
C GLY A 6 -28.41 -0.68 26.63
N VAL A 7 -29.52 -1.18 27.16
CA VAL A 7 -29.92 -2.59 27.03
C VAL A 7 -30.91 -2.73 25.90
N VAL A 8 -30.61 -3.63 24.96
CA VAL A 8 -31.47 -3.94 23.81
C VAL A 8 -32.44 -5.07 24.15
N LYS A 9 -33.73 -4.84 23.93
CA LYS A 9 -34.78 -5.88 23.99
C LYS A 9 -35.44 -6.02 22.63
N LYS A 10 -35.56 -7.27 22.15
CA LYS A 10 -36.21 -7.59 20.88
C LYS A 10 -37.56 -8.25 21.17
N TYR A 11 -38.61 -7.68 20.62
CA TYR A 11 -39.97 -8.20 20.72
C TYR A 11 -40.44 -8.67 19.35
N SER A 12 -41.17 -9.77 19.33
CA SER A 12 -41.83 -10.29 18.14
C SER A 12 -43.25 -10.67 18.52
N ARG A 13 -44.23 -10.15 17.79
CA ARG A 13 -45.63 -10.49 18.00
C ARG A 13 -46.24 -10.96 16.69
N GLU A 14 -46.94 -12.08 16.78
CA GLU A 14 -47.74 -12.59 15.68
C GLU A 14 -49.22 -12.36 15.97
N TYR A 15 -49.98 -11.91 14.99
CA TYR A 15 -51.42 -11.77 15.09
C TYR A 15 -52.10 -12.01 13.74
N ASN A 16 -53.31 -12.53 13.79
CA ASN A 16 -54.13 -12.73 12.60
C ASN A 16 -55.13 -11.58 12.49
N ARG A 17 -55.27 -11.01 11.31
CA ARG A 17 -56.28 -10.00 11.01
C ARG A 17 -57.16 -10.48 9.86
N THR A 18 -58.47 -10.48 10.10
CA THR A 18 -59.45 -10.68 9.03
C THR A 18 -59.58 -9.38 8.23
N LEU A 19 -59.40 -9.48 6.92
CA LEU A 19 -59.55 -8.40 5.96
C LEU A 19 -61.04 -8.15 5.68
N LYS A 20 -61.35 -6.99 5.07
CA LYS A 20 -62.74 -6.60 4.76
C LYS A 20 -63.44 -7.58 3.80
N ASN A 21 -62.68 -8.35 3.04
CA ASN A 21 -63.15 -9.42 2.14
C ASN A 21 -63.35 -10.78 2.85
N GLY A 22 -63.15 -10.86 4.17
CA GLY A 22 -63.32 -12.09 4.95
C GLY A 22 -62.06 -12.98 5.03
N GLU A 23 -61.00 -12.68 4.26
CA GLU A 23 -59.75 -13.44 4.30
C GLU A 23 -58.98 -13.17 5.60
N LYS A 24 -58.47 -14.22 6.24
CA LYS A 24 -57.58 -14.09 7.40
C LYS A 24 -56.13 -14.05 6.95
N LYS A 25 -55.42 -12.98 7.31
CA LYS A 25 -53.98 -12.83 7.05
C LYS A 25 -53.20 -12.77 8.35
N LYS A 26 -52.10 -13.53 8.42
CA LYS A 26 -51.16 -13.53 9.55
C LYS A 26 -50.15 -12.41 9.35
N TYR A 27 -49.92 -11.65 10.40
CA TYR A 27 -48.94 -10.57 10.46
C TYR A 27 -47.96 -10.86 11.60
N THR A 28 -46.70 -10.54 11.36
CA THR A 28 -45.66 -10.60 12.37
C THR A 28 -45.00 -9.23 12.46
N THR A 29 -45.04 -8.64 13.64
CA THR A 29 -44.34 -7.39 13.93
C THR A 29 -43.10 -7.69 14.76
N LYS A 30 -41.99 -7.03 14.41
CA LYS A 30 -40.75 -7.07 15.17
C LYS A 30 -40.45 -5.65 15.65
N GLN A 31 -40.17 -5.51 16.93
CA GLN A 31 -39.83 -4.24 17.55
C GLN A 31 -38.53 -4.40 18.33
N ILE A 32 -37.66 -3.41 18.24
CA ILE A 32 -36.46 -3.31 19.06
C ILE A 32 -36.65 -2.12 19.98
N GLN A 33 -36.46 -2.34 21.28
CA GLN A 33 -36.50 -1.30 22.29
C GLN A 33 -35.11 -1.20 22.94
N ILE A 34 -34.62 0.02 23.08
CA ILE A 34 -33.38 0.32 23.78
C ILE A 34 -33.75 1.08 25.04
N THR A 35 -33.27 0.61 26.18
CA THR A 35 -33.47 1.28 27.47
C THR A 35 -32.13 1.82 27.94
N ILE A 36 -32.07 3.14 28.15
CA ILE A 36 -30.89 3.85 28.64
C ILE A 36 -31.23 4.39 30.04
N PRO A 37 -30.36 4.22 31.04
CA PRO A 37 -30.54 4.84 32.35
C PRO A 37 -30.54 6.38 32.25
N LYS A 38 -31.39 7.05 33.03
CA LYS A 38 -31.56 8.52 32.96
C LYS A 38 -30.26 9.32 33.17
N HIS A 39 -29.31 8.78 33.93
CA HIS A 39 -28.01 9.43 34.17
C HIS A 39 -27.03 9.26 33.01
N ASP A 40 -27.24 8.26 32.16
CA ASP A 40 -26.44 7.96 30.97
C ASP A 40 -27.12 8.47 29.68
N ASP A 41 -28.27 9.14 29.81
CA ASP A 41 -28.99 9.71 28.69
C ASP A 41 -28.28 10.98 28.20
N ILE A 42 -27.62 10.83 27.06
CA ILE A 42 -26.84 11.87 26.40
C ILE A 42 -27.47 12.30 25.07
N TYR A 43 -28.65 11.77 24.74
CA TYR A 43 -29.29 11.89 23.44
C TYR A 43 -30.31 13.03 23.42
N GLU A 44 -30.49 13.65 22.25
CA GLU A 44 -31.51 14.67 22.04
C GLU A 44 -32.76 14.09 21.35
N ASP A 45 -33.91 14.76 21.49
CA ASP A 45 -35.16 14.30 20.86
C ASP A 45 -35.02 14.29 19.34
N LYS A 46 -35.39 13.16 18.71
CA LYS A 46 -35.28 12.87 17.28
C LYS A 46 -33.85 12.84 16.72
N GLU A 47 -32.84 12.72 17.56
CA GLU A 47 -31.47 12.47 17.11
C GLU A 47 -31.38 11.11 16.39
N GLU A 48 -30.69 11.08 15.25
CA GLU A 48 -30.34 9.83 14.57
C GLU A 48 -29.10 9.24 15.22
N VAL A 49 -29.19 7.99 15.70
CA VAL A 49 -28.11 7.35 16.46
C VAL A 49 -27.68 6.03 15.82
N LEU A 50 -26.38 5.76 15.87
CA LEU A 50 -25.81 4.46 15.52
C LEU A 50 -25.69 3.57 16.77
N ILE A 51 -26.15 2.34 16.68
CA ILE A 51 -26.10 1.37 17.78
C ILE A 51 -25.06 0.31 17.45
N ILE A 52 -24.02 0.24 18.28
CA ILE A 52 -22.92 -0.72 18.13
C ILE A 52 -23.02 -1.75 19.27
N PRO A 53 -23.02 -3.06 18.98
CA PRO A 53 -22.94 -4.09 20.01
C PRO A 53 -21.67 -3.96 20.84
N GLN A 54 -21.79 -4.06 22.17
CA GLN A 54 -20.64 -3.97 23.07
C GLN A 54 -19.56 -5.03 22.77
N SER A 55 -19.93 -6.19 22.24
CA SER A 55 -19.00 -7.26 21.86
C SER A 55 -18.05 -6.87 20.73
N GLU A 56 -18.45 -5.93 19.88
CA GLU A 56 -17.66 -5.52 18.70
C GLU A 56 -16.76 -4.31 19.01
N ILE A 57 -16.88 -3.71 20.20
CA ILE A 57 -16.17 -2.47 20.53
C ILE A 57 -14.65 -2.63 20.57
N GLU A 58 -14.16 -3.81 20.95
CA GLU A 58 -12.73 -4.11 20.96
C GLU A 58 -12.18 -4.23 19.54
N GLU A 59 -12.95 -4.81 18.61
CA GLU A 59 -12.57 -4.86 17.20
C GLU A 59 -12.46 -3.45 16.61
N PHE A 60 -13.39 -2.54 16.94
CA PHE A 60 -13.31 -1.14 16.53
C PHE A 60 -12.06 -0.44 17.06
N LYS A 61 -11.72 -0.62 18.34
CA LYS A 61 -10.49 -0.04 18.91
C LYS A 61 -9.23 -0.57 18.24
N ASN A 62 -9.16 -1.88 18.01
CA ASN A 62 -8.04 -2.50 17.33
C ASN A 62 -7.87 -1.98 15.90
N LEU A 63 -8.97 -1.68 15.20
CA LEU A 63 -8.93 -1.09 13.87
C LEU A 63 -8.40 0.36 13.91
N GLU A 64 -8.79 1.16 14.90
CA GLU A 64 -8.30 2.53 15.07
C GLU A 64 -6.78 2.56 15.34
N ASP A 65 -6.29 1.66 16.20
CA ASP A 65 -4.86 1.49 16.46
C ASP A 65 -4.09 1.05 15.20
N LYS A 66 -4.69 0.13 14.43
CA LYS A 66 -4.09 -0.36 13.17
C LYS A 66 -4.01 0.74 12.11
N VAL A 67 -5.06 1.55 11.96
CA VAL A 67 -5.07 2.70 11.06
C VAL A 67 -3.99 3.69 11.47
N SER A 68 -3.91 4.04 12.75
CA SER A 68 -2.89 4.94 13.29
C SER A 68 -1.47 4.42 13.02
N ALA A 69 -1.23 3.12 13.24
CA ALA A 69 0.06 2.50 12.96
C ALA A 69 0.42 2.53 11.46
N LEU A 70 -0.56 2.31 10.58
CA LEU A 70 -0.37 2.36 9.13
C LEU A 70 -0.08 3.77 8.64
N GLU A 71 -0.73 4.80 9.21
CA GLU A 71 -0.45 6.20 8.90
C GLU A 71 1.00 6.58 9.27
N ILE A 72 1.46 6.17 10.45
CA ILE A 72 2.85 6.38 10.88
C ILE A 72 3.82 5.66 9.94
N ALA A 73 3.55 4.40 9.59
CA ALA A 73 4.39 3.64 8.67
C ALA A 73 4.47 4.31 7.29
N ASN A 74 3.34 4.76 6.75
CA ASN A 74 3.29 5.48 5.48
C ASN A 74 4.09 6.79 5.52
N TYR A 75 4.02 7.53 6.63
CA TYR A 75 4.80 8.74 6.81
C TYR A 75 6.30 8.46 6.78
N ILE A 76 6.75 7.42 7.50
CA ILE A 76 8.15 6.99 7.50
C ILE A 76 8.59 6.57 6.10
N TYR A 77 7.85 5.71 5.42
CA TYR A 77 8.19 5.25 4.07
C TYR A 77 8.24 6.39 3.06
N THR A 78 7.32 7.36 3.16
CA THR A 78 7.32 8.53 2.27
C THR A 78 8.58 9.36 2.50
N ASN A 79 8.95 9.63 3.74
CA ASN A 79 10.18 10.34 4.07
C ASN A 79 11.43 9.59 3.60
N GLU A 80 11.48 8.26 3.76
CA GLU A 80 12.57 7.44 3.25
C GLU A 80 12.69 7.56 1.73
N ILE A 81 11.58 7.50 0.99
CA ILE A 81 11.57 7.68 -0.47
C ILE A 81 12.06 9.08 -0.87
N GLU A 82 11.64 10.13 -0.15
CA GLU A 82 12.03 11.51 -0.44
C GLU A 82 13.51 11.79 -0.13
N THR A 83 14.03 11.20 0.95
CA THR A 83 15.42 11.38 1.38
C THR A 83 16.39 10.44 0.69
N THR A 84 15.90 9.33 0.10
CA THR A 84 16.73 8.44 -0.70
C THR A 84 17.22 9.21 -1.93
N PRO A 85 18.55 9.32 -2.13
CA PRO A 85 19.10 10.05 -3.26
C PRO A 85 18.62 9.43 -4.56
N LYS A 86 18.00 10.25 -5.41
CA LYS A 86 17.57 9.82 -6.73
C LYS A 86 18.82 9.49 -7.55
N VAL A 87 19.05 8.19 -7.73
CA VAL A 87 20.09 7.67 -8.60
C VAL A 87 19.76 8.12 -10.02
N ASN A 88 20.63 8.93 -10.62
CA ASN A 88 20.48 9.33 -12.01
C ASN A 88 20.92 8.18 -12.91
N VAL A 89 20.00 7.25 -13.16
CA VAL A 89 20.24 6.04 -13.96
C VAL A 89 20.74 6.40 -15.36
N GLU A 90 20.19 7.46 -15.97
CA GLU A 90 20.62 7.93 -17.29
C GLU A 90 22.09 8.40 -17.30
N ALA A 91 22.55 9.05 -16.23
CA ALA A 91 23.95 9.45 -16.12
C ALA A 91 24.88 8.23 -16.05
N PHE A 92 24.50 7.21 -15.28
CA PHE A 92 25.27 5.96 -15.19
C PHE A 92 25.24 5.16 -16.50
N GLU A 93 24.11 5.12 -17.20
CA GLU A 93 24.02 4.46 -18.52
C GLU A 93 24.90 5.16 -19.56
N ASN A 94 24.92 6.50 -19.56
CA ASN A 94 25.78 7.27 -20.45
C ASN A 94 27.27 7.04 -20.14
N GLU A 95 27.65 7.02 -18.87
CA GLU A 95 29.03 6.72 -18.44
C GLU A 95 29.45 5.31 -18.85
N ILE A 96 28.59 4.30 -18.65
CA ILE A 96 28.85 2.92 -19.09
C ILE A 96 29.06 2.85 -20.61
N ASN A 97 28.25 3.58 -21.38
CA ASN A 97 28.37 3.58 -22.84
C ASN A 97 29.65 4.28 -23.32
N GLN A 98 30.06 5.38 -22.67
CA GLN A 98 31.34 6.04 -22.94
C GLN A 98 32.52 5.11 -22.65
N LEU A 99 32.52 4.44 -21.50
CA LEU A 99 33.58 3.50 -21.13
C LEU A 99 33.67 2.32 -22.10
N LYS A 100 32.54 1.84 -22.64
CA LYS A 100 32.55 0.80 -23.69
C LYS A 100 33.20 1.31 -24.97
N GLN A 101 32.86 2.52 -25.42
CA GLN A 101 33.45 3.11 -26.63
C GLN A 101 34.95 3.32 -26.45
N GLU A 102 35.39 3.82 -25.30
CA GLU A 102 36.80 4.04 -25.00
C GLU A 102 37.57 2.71 -24.96
N LYS A 103 36.99 1.67 -24.36
CA LYS A 103 37.56 0.32 -24.37
C LYS A 103 37.75 -0.21 -25.80
N ASP A 104 36.74 -0.06 -26.66
CA ASP A 104 36.80 -0.54 -28.04
C ASP A 104 37.86 0.23 -28.87
N GLN A 105 37.97 1.54 -28.64
CA GLN A 105 39.03 2.35 -29.25
C GLN A 105 40.41 1.90 -28.79
N LEU A 106 40.62 1.72 -27.48
CA LEU A 106 41.89 1.26 -26.92
C LEU A 106 42.31 -0.12 -27.46
N LEU A 107 41.36 -1.05 -27.59
CA LEU A 107 41.57 -2.36 -28.21
C LEU A 107 42.07 -2.22 -29.65
N SER A 108 41.41 -1.38 -30.46
CA SER A 108 41.82 -1.17 -31.85
C SER A 108 43.22 -0.54 -31.99
N THR A 109 43.58 0.40 -31.09
CA THR A 109 44.94 0.96 -31.05
C THR A 109 45.97 -0.08 -30.65
N LEU A 110 45.67 -0.92 -29.66
CA LEU A 110 46.57 -1.98 -29.20
C LEU A 110 46.87 -3.00 -30.30
N GLU A 111 45.84 -3.41 -31.07
CA GLU A 111 45.99 -4.31 -32.21
C GLU A 111 46.85 -3.68 -33.32
N ASN A 112 46.64 -2.39 -33.61
CA ASN A 112 47.43 -1.66 -34.59
C ASN A 112 48.89 -1.46 -34.16
N GLU A 113 49.15 -1.21 -32.88
CA GLU A 113 50.53 -1.13 -32.37
C GLU A 113 51.21 -2.49 -32.35
N SER A 114 50.50 -3.55 -32.00
CA SER A 114 51.02 -4.92 -32.02
C SER A 114 51.43 -5.35 -33.43
N SER A 115 50.58 -5.11 -34.43
CA SER A 115 50.91 -5.40 -35.83
C SER A 115 52.11 -4.58 -36.34
N LYS A 116 52.21 -3.29 -35.97
CA LYS A 116 53.40 -2.48 -36.28
C LYS A 116 54.67 -3.05 -35.64
N LEU A 117 54.61 -3.44 -34.37
CA LEU A 117 55.74 -4.04 -33.66
C LEU A 117 56.21 -5.34 -34.34
N GLU A 118 55.28 -6.17 -34.78
CA GLU A 118 55.56 -7.42 -35.47
C GLU A 118 56.26 -7.18 -36.80
N THR A 119 55.76 -6.23 -37.61
CA THR A 119 56.45 -5.85 -38.87
C THR A 119 57.85 -5.26 -38.64
N LEU A 120 58.06 -4.56 -37.53
CA LEU A 120 59.36 -4.02 -37.13
C LEU A 120 60.32 -5.13 -36.71
N LYS A 121 59.85 -6.12 -35.94
CA LYS A 121 60.62 -7.32 -35.59
C LYS A 121 61.04 -8.09 -36.84
N ASP A 122 60.12 -8.30 -37.78
CA ASP A 122 60.40 -9.00 -39.04
C ASP A 122 61.47 -8.27 -39.87
N LYS A 123 61.36 -6.94 -40.00
CA LYS A 123 62.37 -6.12 -40.69
C LYS A 123 63.72 -6.17 -39.99
N HIS A 124 63.74 -6.11 -38.65
CA HIS A 124 64.99 -6.18 -37.89
C HIS A 124 65.65 -7.55 -38.03
N SER A 125 64.90 -8.65 -38.00
CA SER A 125 65.42 -10.01 -38.21
C SER A 125 66.10 -10.14 -39.57
N LYS A 126 65.47 -9.62 -40.65
CA LYS A 126 66.06 -9.63 -42.01
C LYS A 126 67.38 -8.86 -42.09
N LEU A 127 67.48 -7.71 -41.40
CA LEU A 127 68.71 -6.90 -41.36
C LEU A 127 69.86 -7.57 -40.59
N ILE A 128 69.54 -8.46 -39.65
CA ILE A 128 70.54 -9.25 -38.91
C ILE A 128 71.03 -10.43 -39.78
N GLU A 129 70.19 -11.02 -40.61
CA GLU A 129 70.57 -12.12 -41.53
C GLU A 129 71.39 -11.65 -42.74
N GLU A 130 71.33 -10.36 -43.10
CA GLU A 130 72.05 -9.76 -44.24
C GLU A 130 73.44 -9.17 -43.89
N ASN A 131 73.85 -9.18 -42.62
CA ASN A 131 75.20 -8.78 -42.16
C ASN A 131 76.01 -9.99 -41.68
#